data_AF-A0ABD5DE28-F1
#
_entry.id   AF-A0ABD5DE28-F1
#
_cell.length_a   1.000
_cell.length_b   1.000
_cell.length_c   1.000
_cell.angle_alpha   90.00
_cell.angle_beta   90.00
_cell.angle_gamma   90.00
#
_symmetry.space_group_name_H-M   'P 1'
#
loop_
_entity.id
_entity.type
_entity.pdbx_description
1 polymer ?
#
loop_
_entity_poly.entity_id
_entity_poly.type
_entity_poly.pdbx_seq_one_letter_code
_entity_poly.pdbx_strand_id
1 'polypeptide(L)'
;VEFFYAPAEFREALLTRIAHATQRICIIALYLEQDDGGKGILQALYDAKRQRPELDVRVLVDWHRAQRGRIGAAASNTNADWYCRMANENPGVD
;
A
#
# COMPACT_ATOMS: atom_id res chain seq x y z
N VAL A 1 22.29 -10.09 -3.69
CA VAL A 1 20.93 -10.47 -4.13
C VAL A 1 20.36 -11.37 -3.05
N GLU A 2 19.18 -11.05 -2.56
CA GLU A 2 18.50 -11.77 -1.48
C GLU A 2 17.29 -12.51 -2.05
N PHE A 3 17.06 -13.75 -1.62
CA PHE A 3 15.94 -14.57 -2.06
C PHE A 3 15.08 -14.91 -0.85
N PHE A 4 13.79 -14.60 -0.93
CA PHE A 4 12.80 -14.96 0.08
C PHE A 4 12.02 -16.17 -0.39
N TYR A 5 11.90 -17.18 0.45
CA TYR A 5 11.23 -18.44 0.12
C TYR A 5 9.89 -18.59 0.84
N ALA A 6 9.61 -17.72 1.82
CA ALA A 6 8.33 -17.65 2.51
C ALA A 6 7.66 -16.27 2.36
N PRO A 7 6.32 -16.21 2.27
CA PRO A 7 5.57 -14.94 2.25
C PRO A 7 5.83 -14.06 3.48
N ALA A 8 6.08 -14.67 4.65
CA ALA A 8 6.37 -13.94 5.87
C ALA A 8 7.70 -13.17 5.78
N GLU A 9 8.74 -13.81 5.25
CA GLU A 9 10.05 -13.18 5.03
C GLU A 9 9.93 -12.01 4.06
N PHE A 10 9.20 -12.20 2.95
CA PHE A 10 8.94 -11.14 1.99
C PHE A 10 8.22 -9.95 2.62
N ARG A 11 7.19 -10.21 3.45
CA ARG A 11 6.43 -9.18 4.15
C ARG A 11 7.32 -8.38 5.10
N GLU A 12 8.10 -9.05 5.94
CA GLU A 12 9.02 -8.40 6.87
C GLU A 12 10.03 -7.53 6.12
N ALA A 13 10.65 -8.11 5.09
CA ALA A 13 11.67 -7.42 4.33
C ALA A 13 11.12 -6.23 3.52
N LEU A 14 9.86 -6.28 3.07
CA LEU A 14 9.17 -5.15 2.45
C LEU A 14 8.89 -4.03 3.46
N LEU A 15 8.37 -4.37 4.65
CA LEU A 15 8.09 -3.39 5.71
C LEU A 15 9.37 -2.71 6.20
N THR A 16 10.46 -3.46 6.38
CA THR A 16 11.77 -2.89 6.72
C THR A 16 12.25 -1.92 5.64
N ARG A 17 12.14 -2.28 4.35
CA ARG A 17 12.54 -1.39 3.26
C ARG A 17 11.71 -0.11 3.20
N ILE A 18 10.40 -0.19 3.48
CA ILE A 18 9.53 1.00 3.57
C ILE A 18 9.98 1.90 4.71
N ALA A 19 10.21 1.36 5.91
CA ALA A 19 10.59 2.13 7.09
C ALA A 19 11.95 2.85 6.95
N HIS A 20 12.89 2.25 6.21
CA HIS A 20 14.24 2.81 6.02
C HIS A 20 14.40 3.62 4.73
N ALA A 21 13.39 3.70 3.87
CA ALA A 21 13.48 4.47 2.63
C ALA A 21 13.70 5.97 2.93
N THR A 22 14.62 6.59 2.20
CA THR A 22 15.04 7.98 2.45
C THR A 22 14.73 8.94 1.31
N GLN A 23 14.41 8.43 0.12
CA GLN A 23 14.22 9.25 -1.08
C GLN A 23 12.94 8.91 -1.83
N ARG A 24 12.74 7.62 -2.15
CA ARG A 24 11.59 7.18 -2.94
C ARG A 24 11.13 5.78 -2.59
N ILE A 25 9.82 5.57 -2.62
CA ILE A 25 9.17 4.25 -2.65
C ILE A 25 8.28 4.19 -3.89
N CYS A 26 8.46 3.15 -4.71
CA CYS A 26 7.64 2.90 -5.88
C CYS A 26 7.14 1.46 -5.85
N ILE A 27 5.84 1.28 -5.66
CA ILE A 27 5.19 -0.04 -5.67
C ILE A 27 4.33 -0.14 -6.92
N ILE A 28 4.55 -1.19 -7.71
CA ILE A 28 3.74 -1.54 -8.86
C ILE A 28 3.14 -2.91 -8.57
N ALA A 29 1.82 -2.98 -8.48
CA ALA A 29 1.10 -4.21 -8.14
C ALA A 29 -0.19 -4.32 -8.95
N LEU A 30 -0.72 -5.53 -9.09
CA LEU A 30 -2.04 -5.71 -9.72
C LEU A 30 -3.15 -5.02 -8.90
N TYR A 31 -3.09 -5.14 -7.57
CA TYR A 31 -3.99 -4.47 -6.63
C TYR A 31 -3.36 -4.40 -5.24
N LEU A 32 -3.88 -3.50 -4.40
CA LEU A 32 -3.66 -3.46 -2.96
C LEU A 32 -5.02 -3.62 -2.28
N GLU A 33 -5.23 -4.74 -1.61
CA GLU A 33 -6.55 -5.09 -1.07
C GLU A 33 -6.77 -4.48 0.31
N GLN A 34 -8.02 -4.14 0.64
CA GLN A 34 -8.41 -3.76 2.00
C GLN A 34 -8.46 -4.98 2.95
N ASP A 35 -7.34 -5.68 3.10
CA ASP A 35 -7.13 -6.77 4.05
C ASP A 35 -5.98 -6.43 5.02
N ASP A 36 -5.62 -7.36 5.91
CA ASP A 36 -4.56 -7.11 6.90
C ASP A 36 -3.19 -6.86 6.25
N GLY A 37 -2.93 -7.48 5.09
CA GLY A 37 -1.72 -7.26 4.32
C GLY A 37 -1.68 -5.86 3.73
N GLY A 38 -2.71 -5.48 2.98
CA GLY A 38 -2.78 -4.17 2.34
C GLY A 38 -2.86 -3.02 3.34
N LYS A 39 -3.62 -3.16 4.44
CA LYS A 39 -3.64 -2.18 5.53
C LYS A 39 -2.25 -2.02 6.16
N GLY A 40 -1.54 -3.12 6.40
CA GLY A 40 -0.18 -3.07 6.95
C GLY A 40 0.80 -2.33 6.06
N ILE A 41 0.77 -2.59 4.74
CA ILE A 41 1.61 -1.89 3.77
C ILE A 41 1.24 -0.41 3.69
N LEU A 42 -0.04 -0.08 3.53
CA LEU A 42 -0.48 1.31 3.38
C LEU A 42 -0.18 2.14 4.64
N GLN A 43 -0.37 1.57 5.83
CA GLN A 43 0.01 2.21 7.09
C GLN A 43 1.51 2.50 7.14
N ALA A 44 2.35 1.52 6.79
CA ALA A 44 3.80 1.71 6.78
C ALA A 44 4.25 2.82 5.82
N LEU A 45 3.58 2.95 4.67
CA LEU A 45 3.85 4.03 3.72
C LEU A 45 3.49 5.41 4.30
N TYR A 46 2.32 5.54 4.94
CA TYR A 46 1.93 6.77 5.62
C TYR A 46 2.89 7.10 6.77
N ASP A 47 3.29 6.12 7.57
CA ASP A 47 4.23 6.32 8.67
C ASP A 47 5.60 6.79 8.15
N ALA A 48 6.12 6.17 7.10
CA ALA A 48 7.37 6.58 6.47
C ALA A 48 7.29 8.02 5.92
N LYS A 49 6.19 8.38 5.27
CA LYS A 49 5.95 9.71 4.72
C LYS A 49 5.74 10.78 5.81
N ARG A 50 5.11 10.45 6.94
CA ARG A 50 5.01 11.35 8.09
C ARG A 50 6.37 11.59 8.74
N GLN A 51 7.22 10.56 8.82
CA GLN A 51 8.58 10.69 9.35
C GLN A 51 9.50 11.48 8.41
N ARG A 52 9.25 11.39 7.09
CA ARG A 52 10.05 12.03 6.03
C ARG A 52 9.11 12.66 4.99
N PRO A 53 8.61 13.88 5.23
CA PRO A 53 7.69 14.55 4.31
C PRO A 53 8.22 14.68 2.88
N GLU A 54 9.54 14.73 2.70
CA GLU A 54 10.22 14.79 1.42
C GLU A 54 10.26 13.47 0.63
N LEU A 55 9.88 12.33 1.24
CA LEU A 55 9.90 11.01 0.62
C LEU A 55 8.88 10.93 -0.54
N ASP A 56 9.31 10.61 -1.76
CA ASP A 56 8.39 10.40 -2.90
C ASP A 56 7.77 9.00 -2.82
N VAL A 57 6.47 8.91 -2.58
CA VAL A 57 5.76 7.63 -2.48
C VAL A 57 4.78 7.49 -3.64
N ARG A 58 4.95 6.43 -4.44
CA ARG A 58 4.09 6.12 -5.60
C ARG A 58 3.61 4.68 -5.50
N VAL A 59 2.30 4.49 -5.46
CA VAL A 59 1.65 3.17 -5.55
C VAL A 59 0.81 3.14 -6.81
N LEU A 60 1.22 2.33 -7.79
CA LEU A 60 0.54 2.16 -9.06
C LEU A 60 -0.16 0.80 -9.06
N VAL A 61 -1.47 0.82 -9.29
CA VAL A 61 -2.33 -0.37 -9.35
C VAL A 61 -3.12 -0.41 -10.65
N ASP A 62 -3.64 -1.59 -10.99
CA ASP A 62 -4.51 -1.71 -12.15
C ASP A 62 -5.84 -0.96 -11.92
N TRP A 63 -6.17 -0.07 -12.86
CA TRP A 63 -7.36 0.80 -12.81
C TRP A 63 -8.65 0.00 -12.70
N HIS A 64 -8.82 -1.00 -13.58
CA HIS A 64 -10.04 -1.79 -13.63
C HIS A 64 -10.19 -2.73 -12.43
N ARG A 65 -9.09 -3.20 -11.86
CA ARG A 65 -9.11 -4.06 -10.66
C ARG A 65 -9.40 -3.26 -9.39
N ALA A 66 -8.93 -2.02 -9.29
CA ALA A 66 -9.15 -1.17 -8.13
C ALA A 66 -10.62 -0.73 -7.96
N GLN A 67 -11.37 -0.64 -9.06
CA GLN A 67 -12.74 -0.12 -9.11
C GLN A 67 -13.85 -1.16 -8.98
N ARG A 68 -13.51 -2.42 -8.72
CA ARG A 68 -14.53 -3.48 -8.57
C ARG A 68 -14.26 -4.33 -7.34
N GLY A 69 -15.36 -4.78 -6.72
CA GLY A 69 -15.32 -5.84 -5.72
C GLY A 69 -14.91 -7.18 -6.33
N ARG A 70 -14.66 -8.17 -5.47
CA ARG A 70 -14.43 -9.55 -5.93
C ARG A 70 -15.71 -10.09 -6.55
N ILE A 71 -15.58 -10.81 -7.67
CA ILE A 71 -16.72 -11.45 -8.34
C ILE A 71 -17.36 -12.44 -7.35
N GLY A 72 -18.68 -12.32 -7.14
CA GLY A 72 -19.44 -13.17 -6.22
C GLY A 72 -19.43 -12.72 -4.75
N ALA A 73 -18.67 -11.68 -4.40
CA ALA A 73 -18.83 -11.01 -3.11
C ALA A 73 -19.99 -9.99 -3.18
N ALA A 74 -20.65 -9.74 -2.05
CA ALA A 74 -21.63 -8.66 -1.94
C ALA A 74 -21.00 -7.34 -2.38
N ALA A 75 -21.78 -6.46 -3.04
CA ALA A 75 -21.32 -5.15 -3.44
C ALA A 75 -20.79 -4.39 -2.21
N SER A 76 -19.47 -4.25 -2.14
CA SER A 76 -18.77 -3.60 -1.05
C SER A 76 -18.05 -2.37 -1.58
N ASN A 77 -17.53 -1.58 -0.64
CA ASN A 77 -16.51 -0.56 -0.90
C ASN A 77 -15.38 -1.16 -1.75
N THR A 78 -14.99 -0.48 -2.82
CA THR A 78 -13.89 -0.92 -3.71
C THR A 78 -12.54 -0.57 -3.09
N ASN A 79 -11.45 -1.07 -3.68
CA ASN A 79 -10.11 -0.65 -3.25
C ASN A 79 -9.88 0.84 -3.53
N ALA A 80 -10.38 1.37 -4.65
CA ALA A 80 -10.33 2.80 -4.94
C ALA A 80 -11.04 3.64 -3.87
N ASP A 81 -12.26 3.23 -3.46
CA ASP A 81 -12.99 3.91 -2.38
C ASP A 81 -12.24 3.85 -1.04
N TRP A 82 -11.57 2.72 -0.79
CA TRP A 82 -10.72 2.57 0.39
C TRP A 82 -9.51 3.51 0.34
N TYR A 83 -8.81 3.61 -0.79
CA TYR A 83 -7.67 4.53 -0.93
C TYR A 83 -8.09 5.99 -0.71
N CYS A 84 -9.22 6.41 -1.29
CA CYS A 84 -9.75 7.77 -1.11
C CYS A 84 -10.04 8.06 0.37
N ARG A 85 -10.61 7.10 1.08
CA ARG A 85 -10.87 7.23 2.52
C ARG A 85 -9.57 7.36 3.32
N MET A 86 -8.58 6.52 3.02
CA MET A 86 -7.28 6.56 3.69
C MET A 86 -6.56 7.89 3.47
N ALA A 87 -6.66 8.47 2.27
CA ALA A 87 -6.13 9.81 2.00
C ALA A 87 -6.85 10.88 2.84
N ASN A 88 -8.18 10.82 2.93
CA ASN A 88 -8.96 11.75 3.75
C ASN A 88 -8.67 11.62 5.26
N GLU A 89 -8.36 10.42 5.74
CA GLU A 89 -7.97 10.15 7.13
C GLU A 89 -6.53 10.57 7.46
N ASN A 90 -5.72 10.89 6.44
CA ASN A 90 -4.31 11.30 6.57
C ASN A 90 -4.03 12.66 5.92
N PRO A 91 -4.72 13.73 6.36
CA PRO A 91 -4.56 15.05 5.75
C PRO A 91 -3.13 15.58 5.90
N GLY A 92 -2.60 16.20 4.86
CA GLY A 92 -1.25 16.78 4.85
C GLY A 92 -0.12 15.75 4.70
N VAL A 93 -0.45 14.49 4.39
CA VAL A 93 0.51 13.43 4.07
C VAL A 93 0.34 13.06 2.59
N ASP A 94 0.73 13.98 1.71
CA ASP A 94 0.64 13.87 0.25
C ASP A 94 1.96 13.37 -0.38
#